data_AF-A0A0F9FKJ1-F1
#
_entry.id   AF-A0A0F9FKJ1-F1
#
_cell.length_a   1.000
_cell.length_b   1.000
_cell.length_c   1.000
_cell.angle_alpha   90.00
_cell.angle_beta   90.00
_cell.angle_gamma   90.00
#
_symmetry.space_group_name_H-M   'P 1'
#
loop_
_entity.id
_entity.type
_entity.pdbx_description
1 polymer ?
#
loop_
_entity_poly.entity_id
_entity_poly.type
_entity_poly.pdbx_seq_one_letter_code
_entity_poly.pdbx_strand_id
1 'polypeptide(L)'
;MVKHAIIVKQYKERNMIKKAKKSLESALSDIPFVKIKEIKSNVRADNKVIDFILKVLVSGKPTKFIVEVKSQGEPRMIRMALAQIQTYLQAYPNAYGILVAPYISDTSRQICKEAGIGCIDLAGNILLSFRNIYIDRSGIPNPYSSARLSKSLFSPKSSRILRVLLSDPIKRWYVEDISQEASISIGLTSRVKRALLEKEWIKEEKKKFYLVKFEEVLDEWVKNYSYTKSQSFSFYSSLSEDQLVGAIKKECIKRKCKYGLGLFSGARRVAPFVRFLRFFAYIDGDIETIAKTHKCPTERYKESTKEYWNKVKNYLTHNNK
;
A
#
# COMPACT_ATOMS: atom_id res chain seq x y z
N MET A 1 12.59 14.93 23.23
CA MET A 1 11.71 13.80 22.83
C MET A 1 10.41 14.38 22.25
N VAL A 2 10.36 14.65 20.95
CA VAL A 2 9.22 15.38 20.34
C VAL A 2 8.12 14.39 19.96
N LYS A 3 7.06 14.31 20.77
CA LYS A 3 5.80 13.63 20.44
C LYS A 3 5.17 14.30 19.22
N HIS A 4 5.50 13.82 18.02
CA HIS A 4 4.76 14.18 16.82
C HIS A 4 3.45 13.38 16.81
N ALA A 5 2.40 13.96 17.38
CA ALA A 5 1.04 13.54 17.15
C ALA A 5 0.73 13.79 15.66
N ILE A 6 0.75 12.73 14.86
CA ILE A 6 0.19 12.78 13.51
C ILE A 6 -1.32 12.84 13.71
N ILE A 7 -1.86 14.05 13.80
CA ILE A 7 -3.28 14.32 13.72
C ILE A 7 -3.68 13.90 12.30
N VAL A 8 -4.25 12.70 12.16
CA VAL A 8 -5.13 12.39 11.04
C VAL A 8 -6.18 13.49 11.09
N LYS A 9 -6.18 14.43 10.13
CA LYS A 9 -7.21 15.46 10.02
C LYS A 9 -8.52 14.74 9.64
N GLN A 10 -9.15 14.10 10.62
CA GLN A 10 -10.58 13.86 10.59
C GLN A 10 -11.21 15.24 10.51
N TYR A 11 -11.80 15.53 9.36
CA TYR A 11 -12.54 16.77 9.21
C TYR A 11 -13.72 16.74 10.18
N LYS A 12 -13.84 17.79 11.00
CA LYS A 12 -15.11 18.06 11.68
C LYS A 12 -16.20 18.09 10.61
N GLU A 13 -17.27 17.33 10.84
CA GLU A 13 -18.36 17.06 9.90
C GLU A 13 -18.87 18.32 9.18
N ARG A 14 -19.01 19.44 9.90
CA ARG A 14 -19.40 20.75 9.34
C ARG A 14 -18.44 21.31 8.27
N ASN A 15 -17.13 21.08 8.42
CA ASN A 15 -16.13 21.50 7.41
C ASN A 15 -16.15 20.60 6.17
N MET A 16 -16.54 19.33 6.32
CA MET A 16 -16.64 18.39 5.20
C MET A 16 -17.78 18.77 4.26
N ILE A 17 -18.97 19.03 4.82
CA ILE A 17 -20.17 19.45 4.08
C ILE A 17 -19.90 20.70 3.22
N LYS A 18 -19.24 21.72 3.79
CA LYS A 18 -18.89 22.94 3.04
C LYS A 18 -17.94 22.67 1.87
N LYS A 19 -16.94 21.81 2.06
CA LYS A 19 -15.99 21.42 1.00
C LYS A 19 -16.66 20.57 -0.08
N ALA A 20 -17.51 19.63 0.34
CA ALA A 20 -18.28 18.78 -0.57
C ALA A 20 -19.18 19.63 -1.48
N LYS A 21 -19.89 20.61 -0.93
CA LYS A 21 -20.70 21.56 -1.71
C LYS A 21 -19.87 22.28 -2.78
N LYS A 22 -18.71 22.84 -2.41
CA LYS A 22 -17.83 23.53 -3.36
C LYS A 22 -17.30 22.60 -4.46
N SER A 23 -16.96 21.37 -4.10
CA SER A 23 -16.48 20.35 -5.05
C SER A 23 -17.58 19.92 -6.04
N LEU A 24 -18.82 19.75 -5.56
CA LEU A 24 -20.00 19.50 -6.41
C LEU A 24 -20.27 20.65 -7.38
N GLU A 25 -20.28 21.88 -6.87
CA GLU A 25 -20.50 23.08 -7.70
C GLU A 25 -19.44 23.18 -8.80
N SER A 26 -18.16 23.00 -8.45
CA SER A 26 -17.06 23.03 -9.41
C SER A 26 -17.12 21.89 -10.43
N ALA A 27 -17.52 20.69 -10.01
CA ALA A 27 -17.61 19.53 -10.91
C ALA A 27 -18.73 19.70 -11.94
N LEU A 28 -19.83 20.35 -11.55
CA LEU A 28 -21.00 20.55 -12.42
C LEU A 28 -20.93 21.85 -13.23
N SER A 29 -20.19 22.86 -12.78
CA SER A 29 -20.03 24.13 -13.51
C SER A 29 -19.32 23.97 -14.85
N ASP A 30 -18.45 22.97 -14.96
CA ASP A 30 -17.69 22.66 -16.18
C ASP A 30 -18.58 22.06 -17.28
N ILE A 31 -19.86 21.76 -17.00
CA ILE A 31 -20.78 21.06 -17.92
C ILE A 31 -21.78 22.08 -18.51
N PRO A 32 -21.64 22.48 -19.78
CA PRO A 32 -22.44 23.59 -20.36
C PRO A 32 -23.96 23.38 -20.30
N PHE A 33 -24.40 22.12 -20.34
CA PHE A 33 -25.80 21.73 -20.36
C PHE A 33 -26.34 21.31 -18.99
N VAL A 34 -25.60 21.57 -17.90
CA VAL A 34 -26.07 21.39 -16.52
C VAL A 34 -26.21 22.75 -15.85
N LYS A 35 -27.41 23.05 -15.34
CA LYS A 35 -27.66 24.27 -14.56
C LYS A 35 -28.18 23.91 -13.18
N ILE A 36 -27.43 24.27 -12.15
CA ILE A 36 -27.87 24.12 -10.76
C ILE A 36 -28.92 25.20 -10.48
N LYS A 37 -30.12 24.78 -10.04
CA LYS A 37 -31.21 25.69 -9.68
C LYS A 37 -31.31 25.89 -8.17
N GLU A 38 -31.10 24.83 -7.41
CA GLU A 38 -31.23 24.87 -5.95
C GLU A 38 -30.35 23.79 -5.32
N ILE A 39 -29.76 24.09 -4.16
CA ILE A 39 -29.07 23.10 -3.31
C ILE A 39 -29.69 23.16 -1.93
N LYS A 40 -30.41 22.11 -1.54
CA LYS A 40 -30.94 21.94 -0.18
C LYS A 40 -30.03 21.05 0.63
N SER A 41 -29.69 21.44 1.85
CA SER A 41 -28.89 20.64 2.79
C SER A 41 -29.73 20.07 3.92
N ASN A 42 -29.31 18.92 4.49
CA ASN A 42 -29.95 18.28 5.65
C ASN A 42 -31.46 18.02 5.46
N VAL A 43 -31.82 17.44 4.30
CA VAL A 43 -33.23 17.15 4.00
C VAL A 43 -33.67 15.89 4.74
N ARG A 44 -34.71 15.99 5.57
CA ARG A 44 -35.31 14.84 6.25
C ARG A 44 -36.23 14.08 5.30
N ALA A 45 -36.04 12.78 5.17
CA ALA A 45 -36.92 11.85 4.46
C ALA A 45 -37.02 10.55 5.27
N ASP A 46 -38.24 10.16 5.68
CA ASP A 46 -38.57 8.90 6.38
C ASP A 46 -37.51 8.43 7.40
N ASN A 47 -37.29 9.25 8.45
CA ASN A 47 -36.31 9.05 9.53
C ASN A 47 -34.81 9.08 9.15
N LYS A 48 -34.46 9.43 7.91
CA LYS A 48 -33.07 9.63 7.48
C LYS A 48 -32.81 11.07 7.04
N VAL A 49 -31.55 11.49 7.16
CA VAL A 49 -31.09 12.83 6.77
C VAL A 49 -30.23 12.69 5.52
N ILE A 50 -30.66 13.33 4.43
CA ILE A 50 -29.90 13.44 3.20
C ILE A 50 -29.02 14.68 3.30
N ASP A 51 -27.72 14.53 3.07
CA ASP A 51 -26.76 15.64 3.17
C ASP A 51 -27.08 16.74 2.18
N PHE A 52 -27.27 16.42 0.89
CA PHE A 52 -27.77 17.36 -0.09
C PHE A 52 -28.76 16.78 -1.09
N ILE A 53 -29.72 17.62 -1.50
CA ILE A 53 -30.51 17.44 -2.71
C ILE A 53 -30.28 18.64 -3.61
N LEU A 54 -29.72 18.41 -4.80
CA LEU A 54 -29.57 19.43 -5.83
C LEU A 54 -30.72 19.30 -6.82
N LYS A 55 -31.42 20.40 -7.09
CA LYS A 55 -32.30 20.51 -8.25
C LYS A 55 -31.47 21.06 -9.40
N VAL A 56 -31.34 20.28 -10.45
CA VAL A 56 -30.55 20.62 -11.64
C VAL A 56 -31.43 20.54 -12.89
N LEU A 57 -31.11 21.36 -13.89
CA LEU A 57 -31.57 21.16 -15.26
C LEU A 57 -30.45 20.49 -16.03
N VAL A 58 -30.71 19.30 -16.59
CA VAL A 58 -29.80 18.61 -17.49
C VAL A 58 -30.42 18.65 -18.88
N SER A 59 -29.77 19.36 -19.81
CA SER A 59 -30.30 19.58 -21.16
C SER A 59 -31.76 20.09 -21.14
N GLY A 60 -32.05 21.03 -20.25
CA GLY A 60 -33.39 21.59 -20.04
C GLY A 60 -34.36 20.72 -19.22
N LYS A 61 -34.04 19.46 -18.92
CA LYS A 61 -34.92 18.57 -18.15
C LYS A 61 -34.65 18.66 -16.64
N PRO A 62 -35.68 18.89 -15.80
CA PRO A 62 -35.52 18.90 -14.35
C PRO A 62 -35.12 17.53 -13.83
N THR A 63 -34.09 17.51 -12.99
CA THR A 63 -33.52 16.30 -12.38
C THR A 63 -33.10 16.62 -10.95
N LYS A 64 -33.16 15.64 -10.06
CA LYS A 64 -32.62 15.74 -8.70
C LYS A 64 -31.35 14.93 -8.58
N PHE A 65 -30.28 15.53 -8.06
CA PHE A 65 -29.11 14.78 -7.60
C PHE A 65 -29.17 14.65 -6.09
N ILE A 66 -29.10 13.41 -5.61
CA ILE A 66 -29.07 13.08 -4.19
C ILE A 66 -27.62 12.83 -3.82
N VAL A 67 -27.13 13.61 -2.86
CA VAL A 67 -25.74 13.54 -2.46
C VAL A 67 -25.61 13.08 -1.04
N GLU A 68 -24.78 12.06 -0.85
CA GLU A 68 -24.33 11.59 0.45
C GLU A 68 -22.84 11.90 0.62
N VAL A 69 -22.47 12.50 1.75
CA VAL A 69 -21.11 12.90 2.08
C VAL A 69 -20.57 11.96 3.14
N LYS A 70 -19.49 11.25 2.85
CA LYS A 70 -18.80 10.41 3.83
C LYS A 70 -17.47 11.03 4.24
N SER A 71 -17.10 10.82 5.50
CA SER A 71 -15.82 11.25 6.06
C SER A 71 -14.63 10.43 5.53
N GLN A 72 -14.89 9.27 4.92
CA GLN A 72 -13.91 8.36 4.33
C GLN A 72 -14.46 7.76 3.02
N GLY A 73 -13.60 7.62 2.01
CA GLY A 73 -13.96 7.00 0.72
C GLY A 73 -13.43 5.57 0.57
N GLU A 74 -13.25 4.85 1.69
CA GLU A 74 -12.80 3.45 1.69
C GLU A 74 -13.92 2.52 1.19
N PRO A 75 -13.59 1.42 0.50
CA PRO A 75 -14.59 0.52 -0.11
C PRO A 75 -15.72 0.10 0.84
N ARG A 76 -15.39 -0.26 2.08
CA ARG A 76 -16.39 -0.62 3.10
C ARG A 76 -17.39 0.52 3.37
N MET A 77 -16.89 1.75 3.52
CA MET A 77 -17.71 2.93 3.76
C MET A 77 -18.55 3.30 2.55
N ILE A 78 -17.98 3.15 1.34
CA ILE A 78 -18.70 3.33 0.09
C ILE A 78 -19.87 2.35 0.00
N ARG A 79 -19.66 1.05 0.21
CA ARG A 79 -20.74 0.05 0.14
C ARG A 79 -21.89 0.39 1.10
N MET A 80 -21.58 0.81 2.33
CA MET A 80 -22.60 1.26 3.29
C MET A 80 -23.37 2.49 2.78
N ALA A 81 -22.67 3.47 2.19
CA ALA A 81 -23.28 4.67 1.63
C ALA A 81 -24.15 4.37 0.41
N LEU A 82 -23.76 3.41 -0.44
CA LEU A 82 -24.55 2.99 -1.60
C LEU A 82 -25.91 2.43 -1.18
N ALA A 83 -25.95 1.57 -0.15
CA ALA A 83 -27.21 1.07 0.40
C ALA A 83 -28.13 2.20 0.89
N GLN A 84 -27.55 3.25 1.47
CA GLN A 84 -28.27 4.44 1.90
C GLN A 84 -28.82 5.25 0.73
N ILE A 85 -27.98 5.52 -0.29
CA ILE A 85 -28.38 6.22 -1.52
C ILE A 85 -29.50 5.46 -2.24
N GLN A 86 -29.39 4.13 -2.37
CA GLN A 86 -30.42 3.30 -2.99
C GLN A 86 -31.78 3.44 -2.29
N THR A 87 -31.79 3.53 -0.94
CA THR A 87 -33.03 3.81 -0.20
C THR A 87 -33.61 5.16 -0.60
N TYR A 88 -32.79 6.20 -0.74
CA TYR A 88 -33.26 7.53 -1.14
C TYR A 88 -33.78 7.56 -2.58
N LEU A 89 -33.16 6.82 -3.49
CA LEU A 89 -33.58 6.75 -4.89
C LEU A 89 -34.96 6.08 -5.05
N GLN A 90 -35.38 5.23 -4.11
CA GLN A 90 -36.75 4.71 -4.07
C GLN A 90 -37.78 5.81 -3.76
N ALA A 91 -37.47 6.72 -2.84
CA ALA A 91 -38.33 7.85 -2.47
C ALA A 91 -38.31 9.00 -3.51
N TYR A 92 -37.30 9.04 -4.37
CA TYR A 92 -37.13 10.06 -5.41
C TYR A 92 -36.93 9.42 -6.79
N PRO A 93 -38.02 9.02 -7.46
CA PRO A 93 -37.96 8.48 -8.81
C PRO A 93 -37.23 9.44 -9.76
N ASN A 94 -36.42 8.89 -10.67
CA ASN A 94 -35.61 9.63 -11.65
C ASN A 94 -34.50 10.52 -11.06
N ALA A 95 -34.20 10.42 -9.78
CA ALA A 95 -33.02 11.05 -9.20
C ALA A 95 -31.73 10.28 -9.54
N TYR A 96 -30.60 10.96 -9.41
CA TYR A 96 -29.27 10.35 -9.57
C TYR A 96 -28.48 10.47 -8.27
N GLY A 97 -27.90 9.36 -7.83
CA GLY A 97 -27.08 9.30 -6.63
C GLY A 97 -25.66 9.79 -6.90
N ILE A 98 -25.11 10.59 -6.00
CA ILE A 98 -23.71 11.02 -6.01
C ILE A 98 -23.14 10.83 -4.61
N LEU A 99 -21.98 10.19 -4.53
CA LEU A 99 -21.23 10.08 -3.29
C LEU A 99 -20.06 11.07 -3.28
N VAL A 100 -19.87 11.77 -2.15
CA VAL A 100 -18.72 12.65 -1.96
C VAL A 100 -17.88 12.21 -0.77
N ALA A 101 -16.56 12.14 -0.95
CA ALA A 101 -15.63 11.79 0.12
C ALA A 101 -14.31 12.57 -0.02
N PRO A 102 -13.43 12.61 1.00
CA PRO A 102 -12.14 13.31 0.89
C PRO A 102 -11.28 12.80 -0.26
N TYR A 103 -11.28 11.49 -0.48
CA TYR A 103 -10.60 10.81 -1.56
C TYR A 103 -11.31 9.49 -1.84
N ILE A 104 -11.42 9.11 -3.12
CA ILE A 104 -12.04 7.86 -3.56
C ILE A 104 -10.99 7.06 -4.34
N SER A 105 -10.63 5.89 -3.82
CA SER A 105 -9.66 5.00 -4.49
C SER A 105 -10.24 4.39 -5.76
N ASP A 106 -9.39 3.83 -6.62
CA ASP A 106 -9.84 3.14 -7.84
C ASP A 106 -10.79 1.98 -7.54
N THR A 107 -10.53 1.22 -6.47
CA THR A 107 -11.45 0.17 -5.99
C THR A 107 -12.80 0.74 -5.58
N SER A 108 -12.82 1.82 -4.80
CA SER A 108 -14.06 2.49 -4.39
C SER A 108 -14.82 3.08 -5.58
N ARG A 109 -14.10 3.65 -6.55
CA ARG A 109 -14.64 4.18 -7.80
C ARG A 109 -15.32 3.08 -8.62
N GLN A 110 -14.68 1.92 -8.72
CA GLN A 110 -15.23 0.76 -9.43
C GLN A 110 -16.55 0.29 -8.78
N ILE A 111 -16.62 0.25 -7.45
CA ILE A 111 -17.85 -0.09 -6.72
C ILE A 111 -18.97 0.93 -7.04
N CYS A 112 -18.67 2.24 -7.06
CA CYS A 112 -19.65 3.25 -7.46
C CYS A 112 -20.13 3.05 -8.91
N LYS A 113 -19.19 2.76 -9.82
CA LYS A 113 -19.48 2.50 -11.24
C LYS A 113 -20.43 1.32 -11.43
N GLU A 114 -20.15 0.20 -10.75
CA GLU A 114 -20.99 -1.01 -10.77
C GLU A 114 -22.38 -0.76 -10.20
N ALA A 115 -22.49 0.10 -9.19
CA ALA A 115 -23.77 0.48 -8.60
C ALA A 115 -24.56 1.55 -9.39
N GLY A 116 -24.03 2.04 -10.52
CA GLY A 116 -24.66 3.11 -11.30
C GLY A 116 -24.75 4.45 -10.55
N ILE A 117 -23.87 4.68 -9.57
CA ILE A 117 -23.86 5.87 -8.72
C ILE A 117 -22.63 6.72 -9.04
N GLY A 118 -22.81 8.03 -9.08
CA GLY A 118 -21.73 8.97 -9.28
C GLY A 118 -20.85 9.09 -8.06
N CYS A 119 -19.58 9.44 -8.24
CA CYS A 119 -18.71 9.74 -7.12
C CYS A 119 -17.75 10.90 -7.43
N ILE A 120 -17.56 11.77 -6.45
CA ILE A 120 -16.69 12.94 -6.53
C ILE A 120 -15.82 12.97 -5.29
N ASP A 121 -14.53 13.23 -5.44
CA ASP A 121 -13.66 13.45 -4.30
C ASP A 121 -13.09 14.86 -4.22
N LEU A 122 -12.59 15.21 -3.03
CA LEU A 122 -12.00 16.54 -2.79
C LEU A 122 -10.60 16.70 -3.39
N ALA A 123 -10.04 15.64 -4.00
CA ALA A 123 -8.82 15.73 -4.81
C ALA A 123 -9.13 16.15 -6.25
N GLY A 124 -10.38 16.00 -6.69
CA GLY A 124 -10.85 16.34 -8.03
C GLY A 124 -11.08 15.12 -8.93
N ASN A 125 -11.00 13.90 -8.41
CA ASN A 125 -11.44 12.71 -9.15
C ASN A 125 -12.97 12.70 -9.21
N ILE A 126 -13.50 12.45 -10.40
CA ILE A 126 -14.94 12.51 -10.69
C ILE A 126 -15.31 11.32 -11.55
N LEU A 127 -16.35 10.60 -11.15
CA LEU A 127 -17.09 9.67 -11.99
C LEU A 127 -18.56 10.10 -11.97
N LEU A 128 -19.11 10.50 -13.10
CA LEU A 128 -20.54 10.78 -13.27
C LEU A 128 -21.00 10.13 -14.56
N SER A 129 -22.01 9.27 -14.49
CA SER A 129 -22.60 8.61 -15.64
C SER A 129 -24.12 8.66 -15.48
N PHE A 130 -24.72 9.73 -16.01
CA PHE A 130 -26.16 9.95 -15.91
C PHE A 130 -26.72 10.53 -17.21
N ARG A 131 -27.62 9.78 -17.86
CA ARG A 131 -28.20 10.15 -19.17
C ARG A 131 -27.10 10.48 -20.18
N ASN A 132 -27.06 11.71 -20.68
CA ASN A 132 -26.05 12.20 -21.62
C ASN A 132 -24.83 12.85 -20.96
N ILE A 133 -24.69 12.76 -19.64
CA ILE A 133 -23.49 13.18 -18.91
C ILE A 133 -22.61 11.96 -18.67
N TYR A 134 -21.40 11.97 -19.24
CA TYR A 134 -20.33 11.05 -18.86
C TYR A 134 -19.06 11.84 -18.52
N ILE A 135 -18.59 11.72 -17.28
CA ILE A 135 -17.34 12.31 -16.81
C ILE A 135 -16.57 11.22 -16.08
N ASP A 136 -15.34 10.99 -16.51
CA ASP A 136 -14.43 10.03 -15.92
C ASP A 136 -13.05 10.70 -15.77
N ARG A 137 -12.90 11.48 -14.70
CA ARG A 137 -11.63 12.11 -14.31
C ARG A 137 -11.00 11.28 -13.21
N SER A 138 -9.83 10.69 -13.48
CA SER A 138 -9.12 9.78 -12.57
C SER A 138 -7.63 10.10 -12.51
N GLY A 139 -6.89 9.39 -11.65
CA GLY A 139 -5.43 9.50 -11.56
C GLY A 139 -4.91 10.66 -10.71
N ILE A 140 -5.77 11.50 -10.13
CA ILE A 140 -5.32 12.52 -9.18
C ILE A 140 -5.01 11.81 -7.85
N PRO A 141 -3.75 11.83 -7.39
CA PRO A 141 -3.35 11.08 -6.21
C PRO A 141 -4.02 11.66 -4.96
N ASN A 142 -4.27 10.80 -3.98
CA ASN A 142 -4.86 11.21 -2.71
C ASN A 142 -3.97 12.24 -1.99
N PRO A 143 -4.36 13.52 -1.91
CA PRO A 143 -3.58 14.55 -1.21
C PRO A 143 -3.63 14.35 0.31
N TYR A 144 -4.58 13.52 0.78
CA TYR A 144 -4.74 13.10 2.16
C TYR A 144 -4.19 11.71 2.42
N SER A 145 -3.60 11.06 1.41
CA SER A 145 -2.91 9.80 1.66
C SER A 145 -1.78 10.12 2.62
N SER A 146 -1.72 9.36 3.69
CA SER A 146 -0.44 9.14 4.32
C SER A 146 0.39 8.32 3.32
N ALA A 147 0.91 8.94 2.26
CA ALA A 147 1.91 8.32 1.37
C ALA A 147 3.08 7.74 2.19
N ARG A 148 3.29 8.32 3.39
CA ARG A 148 4.15 7.79 4.45
C ARG A 148 3.72 6.42 4.99
N LEU A 149 2.44 6.13 5.20
CA LEU A 149 2.00 4.82 5.71
C LEU A 149 2.14 3.71 4.66
N SER A 150 1.79 3.93 3.39
CA SER A 150 1.94 2.88 2.35
C SER A 150 3.40 2.50 2.15
N LYS A 151 4.33 3.47 2.08
CA LYS A 151 5.77 3.20 2.11
C LYS A 151 6.23 2.60 3.45
N SER A 152 5.57 2.93 4.56
CA SER A 152 5.92 2.36 5.87
C SER A 152 5.54 0.90 6.04
N LEU A 153 4.54 0.38 5.32
CA LEU A 153 4.13 -1.04 5.38
C LEU A 153 5.31 -1.95 5.00
N PHE A 154 6.10 -1.52 4.02
CA PHE A 154 7.28 -2.24 3.52
C PHE A 154 8.60 -1.79 4.17
N SER A 155 8.53 -1.01 5.26
CA SER A 155 9.72 -0.71 6.06
C SER A 155 10.26 -1.97 6.74
N PRO A 156 11.56 -2.05 7.09
CA PRO A 156 12.14 -3.25 7.68
C PRO A 156 11.35 -3.80 8.89
N LYS A 157 10.89 -2.91 9.78
CA LYS A 157 10.10 -3.30 10.95
C LYS A 157 8.67 -3.75 10.59
N SER A 158 7.91 -2.93 9.88
CA SER A 158 6.52 -3.26 9.52
C SER A 158 6.41 -4.49 8.64
N SER A 159 7.38 -4.68 7.74
CA SER A 159 7.40 -5.81 6.81
C SER A 159 7.49 -7.17 7.53
N ARG A 160 7.98 -7.21 8.78
CA ARG A 160 7.96 -8.45 9.60
C ARG A 160 6.53 -8.95 9.85
N ILE A 161 5.57 -8.05 10.03
CA ILE A 161 4.15 -8.40 10.17
C ILE A 161 3.64 -9.02 8.87
N LEU A 162 4.02 -8.46 7.72
CA LEU A 162 3.67 -9.05 6.41
C LEU A 162 4.29 -10.45 6.24
N ARG A 163 5.54 -10.67 6.69
CA ARG A 163 6.16 -12.01 6.68
C ARG A 163 5.32 -13.00 7.48
N VAL A 164 4.93 -12.64 8.70
CA VAL A 164 4.12 -13.53 9.55
C VAL A 164 2.79 -13.88 8.89
N LEU A 165 2.09 -12.89 8.32
CA LEU A 165 0.83 -13.12 7.60
C LEU A 165 1.00 -13.98 6.34
N LEU A 166 2.08 -13.79 5.59
CA LEU A 166 2.35 -14.53 4.36
C LEU A 166 2.90 -15.94 4.60
N SER A 167 3.55 -16.18 5.73
CA SER A 167 4.02 -17.52 6.12
C SER A 167 2.85 -18.49 6.39
N ASP A 168 1.72 -17.97 6.87
CA ASP A 168 0.49 -18.73 7.08
C ASP A 168 -0.74 -17.86 6.81
N PRO A 169 -1.17 -17.73 5.53
CA PRO A 169 -2.27 -16.86 5.13
C PRO A 169 -3.64 -17.26 5.71
N ILE A 170 -3.81 -18.53 6.08
CA ILE A 170 -5.08 -19.09 6.56
C ILE A 170 -5.25 -18.82 8.05
N LYS A 171 -4.14 -18.73 8.80
CA LYS A 171 -4.16 -18.47 10.23
C LYS A 171 -4.76 -17.11 10.56
N ARG A 172 -5.63 -17.11 11.57
CA ARG A 172 -6.28 -15.93 12.12
C ARG A 172 -5.53 -15.48 13.38
N TRP A 173 -5.13 -14.21 13.40
CA TRP A 173 -4.25 -13.66 14.42
C TRP A 173 -4.96 -12.64 15.30
N TYR A 174 -4.70 -12.67 16.61
CA TYR A 174 -4.88 -11.48 17.43
C TYR A 174 -3.74 -10.48 17.20
N VAL A 175 -3.97 -9.22 17.57
CA VAL A 175 -2.95 -8.16 17.46
C VAL A 175 -1.77 -8.47 18.38
N GLU A 176 -2.03 -9.04 19.55
CA GLU A 176 -1.05 -9.43 20.55
C GLU A 176 -0.16 -10.57 20.02
N ASP A 177 -0.76 -11.63 19.49
CA ASP A 177 -0.06 -12.80 18.96
C ASP A 177 0.91 -12.43 17.84
N ILE A 178 0.44 -11.65 16.87
CA ILE A 178 1.28 -11.25 15.74
C ILE A 178 2.37 -10.26 16.18
N SER A 179 2.11 -9.46 17.21
CA SER A 179 3.10 -8.55 17.80
C SER A 179 4.26 -9.34 18.39
N GLN A 180 3.94 -10.42 19.11
CA GLN A 180 4.91 -11.32 19.70
C GLN A 180 5.69 -12.09 18.62
N GLU A 181 4.98 -12.71 17.67
CA GLU A 181 5.57 -13.48 16.57
C GLU A 181 6.50 -12.62 15.70
N ALA A 182 6.04 -11.42 15.33
CA ALA A 182 6.84 -10.49 14.54
C ALA A 182 7.90 -9.75 15.37
N SER A 183 7.93 -9.91 16.70
CA SER A 183 8.73 -9.12 17.64
C SER A 183 8.66 -7.61 17.36
N ILE A 184 7.44 -7.11 17.19
CA ILE A 184 7.10 -5.70 16.96
C ILE A 184 6.24 -5.21 18.13
N SER A 185 6.15 -3.90 18.36
CA SER A 185 5.27 -3.35 19.39
C SER A 185 3.80 -3.38 18.97
N ILE A 186 2.90 -3.60 19.94
CA ILE A 186 1.44 -3.64 19.73
C ILE A 186 0.95 -2.39 19.00
N GLY A 187 1.49 -1.21 19.37
CA GLY A 187 1.12 0.05 18.72
C GLY A 187 1.50 0.14 17.24
N LEU A 188 2.65 -0.43 16.82
CA LEU A 188 3.00 -0.52 15.41
C LEU A 188 2.16 -1.58 14.70
N THR A 189 1.91 -2.71 15.36
CA THR A 189 1.03 -3.77 14.86
C THR A 189 -0.38 -3.25 14.54
N SER A 190 -1.02 -2.55 15.48
CA SER A 190 -2.35 -1.95 15.27
C SER A 190 -2.36 -0.94 14.12
N ARG A 191 -1.29 -0.16 13.95
CA ARG A 191 -1.15 0.79 12.83
C ARG A 191 -1.04 0.07 11.49
N VAL A 192 -0.23 -1.00 11.44
CA VAL A 192 -0.09 -1.83 10.23
C VAL A 192 -1.41 -2.53 9.91
N LYS A 193 -2.05 -3.17 10.89
CA LYS A 193 -3.39 -3.78 10.74
C LYS A 193 -4.38 -2.80 10.11
N ARG A 194 -4.47 -1.57 10.62
CA ARG A 194 -5.37 -0.55 10.05
C ARG A 194 -5.06 -0.27 8.58
N ALA A 195 -3.80 -0.04 8.22
CA ALA A 195 -3.42 0.21 6.84
C ALA A 195 -3.64 -1.00 5.91
N LEU A 196 -3.54 -2.22 6.44
CA LEU A 196 -3.89 -3.44 5.71
C LEU A 196 -5.41 -3.57 5.47
N LEU A 197 -6.22 -3.20 6.47
CA LEU A 197 -7.69 -3.13 6.35
C LEU A 197 -8.12 -2.06 5.34
N GLU A 198 -7.48 -0.88 5.35
CA GLU A 198 -7.73 0.22 4.41
C GLU A 198 -7.51 -0.22 2.95
N LYS A 199 -6.56 -1.14 2.73
CA LYS A 199 -6.27 -1.75 1.42
C LYS A 199 -7.10 -2.99 1.11
N GLU A 200 -7.99 -3.39 2.01
CA GLU A 200 -8.76 -4.65 1.97
C GLU A 200 -7.88 -5.91 1.85
N TRP A 201 -6.59 -5.82 2.18
CA TRP A 201 -5.67 -6.96 2.08
C TRP A 201 -5.91 -7.99 3.17
N ILE A 202 -6.48 -7.56 4.31
CA ILE A 202 -6.89 -8.42 5.41
C ILE A 202 -8.39 -8.24 5.70
N LYS A 203 -9.00 -9.26 6.31
CA LYS A 203 -10.33 -9.19 6.94
C LYS A 203 -10.22 -9.33 8.44
N GLU A 204 -11.19 -8.79 9.16
CA GLU A 204 -11.31 -8.92 10.62
C GLU A 204 -12.63 -9.59 11.00
N GLU A 205 -12.54 -10.65 11.81
CA GLU A 205 -13.66 -11.42 12.35
C GLU A 205 -13.40 -11.71 13.83
N LYS A 206 -14.37 -11.40 14.71
CA LYS A 206 -14.27 -11.67 16.16
C LYS A 206 -12.94 -11.21 16.78
N LYS A 207 -12.49 -10.00 16.42
CA LYS A 207 -11.21 -9.36 16.82
C LYS A 207 -9.93 -10.01 16.26
N LYS A 208 -10.04 -11.12 15.54
CA LYS A 208 -8.93 -11.73 14.81
C LYS A 208 -8.88 -11.21 13.39
N PHE A 209 -7.70 -11.15 12.80
CA PHE A 209 -7.56 -10.79 11.40
C PHE A 209 -6.69 -11.77 10.63
N TYR A 210 -6.92 -11.85 9.33
CA TYR A 210 -6.26 -12.80 8.43
C TYR A 210 -6.11 -12.22 7.04
N LEU A 211 -5.14 -12.73 6.28
CA LEU A 211 -4.81 -12.28 4.95
C LEU A 211 -5.82 -12.82 3.94
N VAL A 212 -6.34 -11.96 3.05
CA VAL A 212 -7.30 -12.35 2.01
C VAL A 212 -6.82 -12.07 0.58
N LYS A 213 -5.90 -11.12 0.41
CA LYS A 213 -5.35 -10.76 -0.91
C LYS A 213 -3.82 -10.91 -0.91
N PHE A 214 -3.36 -12.16 -0.78
CA PHE A 214 -1.92 -12.43 -0.64
C PHE A 214 -1.12 -12.06 -1.90
N GLU A 215 -1.67 -12.29 -3.09
CA GLU A 215 -1.04 -11.93 -4.38
C GLU A 215 -0.81 -10.41 -4.47
N GLU A 216 -1.83 -9.60 -4.19
CA GLU A 216 -1.70 -8.14 -4.21
C GLU A 216 -0.66 -7.63 -3.20
N VAL A 217 -0.58 -8.25 -2.01
CA VAL A 217 0.45 -7.91 -1.02
C VAL A 217 1.84 -8.23 -1.56
N LEU A 218 2.03 -9.39 -2.19
CA LEU A 218 3.31 -9.81 -2.76
C LEU A 218 3.73 -8.90 -3.91
N ASP A 219 2.83 -8.62 -4.85
CA ASP A 219 3.07 -7.73 -5.99
C ASP A 219 3.49 -6.32 -5.54
N GLU A 220 2.78 -5.78 -4.56
CA GLU A 220 3.09 -4.46 -4.02
C GLU A 220 4.39 -4.48 -3.20
N TRP A 221 4.69 -5.59 -2.52
CA TRP A 221 5.97 -5.75 -1.82
C TRP A 221 7.13 -5.78 -2.79
N VAL A 222 7.05 -6.53 -3.89
CA VAL A 222 8.10 -6.60 -4.91
C VAL A 222 8.46 -5.20 -5.42
N LYS A 223 7.47 -4.34 -5.68
CA LYS A 223 7.68 -2.95 -6.12
C LYS A 223 8.38 -2.07 -5.09
N ASN A 224 8.27 -2.38 -3.80
CA ASN A 224 8.79 -1.58 -2.70
C ASN A 224 10.06 -2.19 -2.03
N TYR A 225 10.38 -3.43 -2.36
CA TYR A 225 11.52 -4.16 -1.82
C TYR A 225 12.82 -3.72 -2.50
N SER A 226 13.87 -3.59 -1.70
CA SER A 226 15.23 -3.48 -2.23
C SER A 226 16.21 -4.08 -1.24
N TYR A 227 16.97 -5.09 -1.70
CA TYR A 227 18.03 -5.71 -0.91
C TYR A 227 19.26 -4.80 -0.77
N THR A 228 19.40 -3.76 -1.60
CA THR A 228 20.52 -2.82 -1.54
C THR A 228 20.47 -1.88 -0.33
N LYS A 229 19.36 -1.88 0.41
CA LYS A 229 19.23 -1.17 1.69
C LYS A 229 20.06 -1.81 2.82
N SER A 230 20.46 -3.07 2.66
CA SER A 230 21.35 -3.76 3.60
C SER A 230 22.80 -3.48 3.23
N GLN A 231 23.67 -3.37 4.24
CA GLN A 231 25.11 -3.39 4.00
C GLN A 231 25.46 -4.75 3.38
N SER A 232 26.14 -4.72 2.23
CA SER A 232 26.53 -5.92 1.51
C SER A 232 28.05 -6.02 1.47
N PHE A 233 28.53 -7.26 1.59
CA PHE A 233 29.93 -7.62 1.47
C PHE A 233 30.03 -8.71 0.41
N SER A 234 31.01 -8.61 -0.46
CA SER A 234 31.25 -9.59 -1.52
C SER A 234 32.57 -10.31 -1.26
N PHE A 235 32.56 -11.62 -1.43
CA PHE A 235 33.71 -12.48 -1.23
C PHE A 235 33.75 -13.54 -2.33
N TYR A 236 34.95 -14.03 -2.65
CA TYR A 236 35.13 -15.16 -3.55
C TYR A 236 35.34 -16.44 -2.74
N SER A 237 34.83 -17.56 -3.24
CA SER A 237 35.07 -18.88 -2.65
C SER A 237 35.14 -19.92 -3.75
N SER A 238 36.02 -20.90 -3.60
CA SER A 238 36.06 -22.11 -4.44
C SER A 238 35.12 -23.21 -3.93
N LEU A 239 34.47 -23.00 -2.78
CA LEU A 239 33.55 -23.95 -2.20
C LEU A 239 32.26 -24.04 -3.02
N SER A 240 31.72 -25.25 -3.14
CA SER A 240 30.37 -25.47 -3.65
C SER A 240 29.32 -24.85 -2.73
N GLU A 241 28.08 -24.71 -3.24
CA GLU A 241 26.96 -24.16 -2.48
C GLU A 241 26.71 -24.91 -1.16
N ASP A 242 26.68 -26.25 -1.19
CA ASP A 242 26.42 -27.03 0.02
C ASP A 242 27.57 -26.95 1.03
N GLN A 243 28.81 -26.86 0.54
CA GLN A 243 29.97 -26.61 1.38
C GLN A 243 29.90 -25.22 2.03
N LEU A 244 29.48 -24.19 1.30
CA LEU A 244 29.27 -22.84 1.83
C LEU A 244 28.19 -22.83 2.93
N VAL A 245 27.07 -23.51 2.72
CA VAL A 245 26.03 -23.62 3.74
C VAL A 245 26.56 -24.31 4.99
N GLY A 246 27.27 -25.42 4.84
CA GLY A 246 27.89 -26.14 5.97
C GLY A 246 28.91 -25.28 6.72
N ALA A 247 29.77 -24.57 5.99
CA ALA A 247 30.78 -23.66 6.50
C ALA A 247 30.18 -22.51 7.32
N ILE A 248 29.16 -21.84 6.79
CA ILE A 248 28.43 -20.77 7.48
C ILE A 248 27.73 -21.31 8.71
N LYS A 249 27.01 -22.43 8.59
CA LYS A 249 26.31 -23.05 9.71
C LYS A 249 27.26 -23.34 10.87
N LYS A 250 28.42 -23.94 10.59
CA LYS A 250 29.43 -24.27 11.61
C LYS A 250 29.94 -23.04 12.34
N GLU A 251 30.30 -21.99 11.62
CA GLU A 251 30.80 -20.75 12.22
C GLU A 251 29.73 -20.00 13.00
N CYS A 252 28.49 -19.97 12.48
CA CYS A 252 27.39 -19.31 13.17
C CYS A 252 27.02 -20.00 14.48
N ILE A 253 27.04 -21.34 14.53
CA ILE A 253 26.86 -22.11 15.77
C ILE A 253 27.97 -21.77 16.77
N LYS A 254 29.23 -21.83 16.34
CA LYS A 254 30.40 -21.53 17.19
C LYS A 254 30.32 -20.13 17.80
N ARG A 255 29.87 -19.15 17.02
CA ARG A 255 29.82 -17.73 17.40
C ARG A 255 28.49 -17.30 18.00
N LYS A 256 27.53 -18.23 18.13
CA LYS A 256 26.16 -17.98 18.59
C LYS A 256 25.46 -16.85 17.79
N CYS A 257 25.71 -16.76 16.49
CA CYS A 257 25.03 -15.80 15.61
C CYS A 257 23.99 -16.48 14.71
N LYS A 258 23.00 -15.70 14.28
CA LYS A 258 21.97 -16.16 13.34
C LYS A 258 22.44 -15.95 11.90
N TYR A 259 22.00 -16.83 11.01
CA TYR A 259 22.16 -16.63 9.58
C TYR A 259 20.87 -17.00 8.84
N GLY A 260 20.74 -16.50 7.62
CA GLY A 260 19.65 -16.85 6.72
C GLY A 260 20.12 -16.82 5.28
N LEU A 261 19.73 -17.82 4.50
CA LEU A 261 20.02 -17.84 3.06
C LEU A 261 19.10 -16.85 2.36
N GLY A 262 19.68 -15.96 1.56
CA GLY A 262 18.97 -14.90 0.86
C GLY A 262 18.87 -15.15 -0.64
N LEU A 263 18.00 -14.38 -1.31
CA LEU A 263 17.84 -14.39 -2.77
C LEU A 263 17.75 -15.83 -3.31
N PHE A 264 18.51 -16.15 -4.37
CA PHE A 264 18.46 -17.48 -4.99
C PHE A 264 19.01 -18.61 -4.10
N SER A 265 19.94 -18.32 -3.19
CA SER A 265 20.45 -19.31 -2.22
C SER A 265 19.38 -19.75 -1.23
N GLY A 266 18.47 -18.83 -0.85
CA GLY A 266 17.28 -19.17 -0.09
C GLY A 266 16.21 -19.84 -0.95
N ALA A 267 15.90 -19.26 -2.12
CA ALA A 267 14.83 -19.74 -3.00
C ALA A 267 15.02 -21.21 -3.41
N ARG A 268 16.26 -21.64 -3.68
CA ARG A 268 16.58 -23.02 -4.05
C ARG A 268 16.24 -24.05 -2.98
N ARG A 269 16.21 -23.67 -1.69
CA ARG A 269 15.79 -24.57 -0.59
C ARG A 269 14.29 -24.87 -0.60
N VAL A 270 13.51 -24.03 -1.27
CA VAL A 270 12.05 -24.19 -1.39
C VAL A 270 11.68 -24.70 -2.79
N ALA A 271 12.31 -24.17 -3.83
CA ALA A 271 12.00 -24.44 -5.23
C ALA A 271 13.29 -24.48 -6.08
N PRO A 272 13.90 -25.66 -6.30
CA PRO A 272 15.23 -25.80 -6.90
C PRO A 272 15.25 -25.67 -8.43
N PHE A 273 14.48 -24.74 -8.99
CA PHE A 273 14.36 -24.55 -10.45
C PHE A 273 15.35 -23.53 -11.03
N VAL A 274 16.01 -22.74 -10.18
CA VAL A 274 16.89 -21.65 -10.61
C VAL A 274 18.36 -22.01 -10.39
N ARG A 275 19.16 -21.90 -11.46
CA ARG A 275 20.63 -21.90 -11.37
C ARG A 275 21.12 -20.47 -11.10
N PHE A 276 22.08 -20.32 -10.20
CA PHE A 276 22.64 -19.01 -9.86
C PHE A 276 24.16 -19.09 -9.67
N LEU A 277 24.85 -18.01 -10.03
CA LEU A 277 26.31 -17.91 -9.98
C LEU A 277 26.83 -17.32 -8.67
N ARG A 278 25.96 -16.72 -7.85
CA ARG A 278 26.32 -16.04 -6.60
C ARG A 278 25.54 -16.58 -5.43
N PHE A 279 26.27 -16.91 -4.37
CA PHE A 279 25.70 -17.30 -3.10
C PHE A 279 25.39 -16.07 -2.24
N PHE A 280 24.22 -16.04 -1.61
CA PHE A 280 23.76 -14.94 -0.76
C PHE A 280 23.33 -15.44 0.61
N ALA A 281 23.88 -14.83 1.66
CA ALA A 281 23.46 -15.07 3.04
C ALA A 281 23.45 -13.77 3.84
N TYR A 282 22.49 -13.67 4.75
CA TYR A 282 22.47 -12.69 5.83
C TYR A 282 23.09 -13.32 7.07
N ILE A 283 23.92 -12.56 7.78
CA ILE A 283 24.59 -12.98 9.01
C ILE A 283 24.40 -11.88 10.06
N ASP A 284 23.96 -12.27 11.25
CA ASP A 284 23.79 -11.39 12.41
C ASP A 284 25.06 -11.39 13.26
N GLY A 285 26.17 -10.88 12.70
CA GLY A 285 27.50 -10.91 13.32
C GLY A 285 28.61 -10.36 12.44
N ASP A 286 29.87 -10.57 12.83
CA ASP A 286 31.04 -10.11 12.08
C ASP A 286 31.27 -10.96 10.81
N ILE A 287 30.82 -10.40 9.69
CA ILE A 287 30.88 -11.01 8.36
C ILE A 287 32.33 -11.19 7.88
N GLU A 288 33.22 -10.22 8.14
CA GLU A 288 34.62 -10.29 7.66
C GLU A 288 35.35 -11.44 8.33
N THR A 289 35.14 -11.64 9.63
CA THR A 289 35.78 -12.74 10.37
C THR A 289 35.27 -14.11 9.91
N ILE A 290 33.97 -14.24 9.61
CA ILE A 290 33.40 -15.49 9.07
C ILE A 290 33.95 -15.78 7.67
N ALA A 291 34.09 -14.77 6.81
CA ALA A 291 34.65 -14.93 5.47
C ALA A 291 36.14 -15.34 5.50
N LYS A 292 36.95 -14.70 6.34
CA LYS A 292 38.40 -15.00 6.49
C LYS A 292 38.65 -16.43 6.95
N THR A 293 37.79 -16.97 7.81
CA THR A 293 37.93 -18.33 8.36
C THR A 293 37.87 -19.42 7.29
N HIS A 294 37.18 -19.15 6.16
CA HIS A 294 37.04 -20.10 5.04
C HIS A 294 37.94 -19.77 3.84
N LYS A 295 38.99 -18.97 4.05
CA LYS A 295 39.90 -18.49 3.00
C LYS A 295 39.16 -17.83 1.82
N CYS A 296 38.00 -17.24 2.07
CA CYS A 296 37.36 -16.40 1.06
C CYS A 296 38.14 -15.09 0.99
N PRO A 297 38.82 -14.75 -0.12
CA PRO A 297 39.55 -13.49 -0.22
C PRO A 297 38.60 -12.33 0.03
N THR A 298 38.93 -11.51 1.03
CA THR A 298 38.19 -10.28 1.34
C THR A 298 38.75 -9.16 0.48
N GLU A 299 38.25 -8.98 -0.74
CA GLU A 299 38.42 -7.67 -1.39
C GLU A 299 37.36 -6.72 -0.83
N ARG A 300 37.77 -5.93 0.16
CA ARG A 300 37.06 -4.68 0.45
C ARG A 300 37.10 -3.87 -0.85
N TYR A 301 35.93 -3.60 -1.43
CA TYR A 301 35.78 -2.51 -2.42
C TYR A 301 35.94 -1.16 -1.68
N LYS A 302 37.16 -0.87 -1.24
CA LYS A 302 37.66 0.41 -0.76
C LYS A 302 39.14 0.53 -1.12
N GLU A 303 39.46 0.31 -2.39
CA GLU A 303 40.71 0.79 -2.96
C GLU A 303 40.46 1.12 -4.42
N SER A 304 41.00 2.27 -4.81
CA SER A 304 40.61 3.04 -5.98
C SER A 304 40.62 2.23 -7.27
N THR A 305 39.61 2.44 -8.12
CA THR A 305 39.59 2.01 -9.52
C THR A 305 40.93 2.24 -10.24
N LYS A 306 41.69 3.25 -9.81
CA LYS A 306 43.01 3.60 -10.35
C LYS A 306 44.08 2.51 -10.15
N GLU A 307 44.08 1.81 -9.02
CA GLU A 307 45.13 0.83 -8.69
C GLU A 307 44.90 -0.52 -9.37
N TYR A 308 43.62 -0.95 -9.45
CA TYR A 308 43.21 -2.10 -10.25
C TYR A 308 43.48 -1.86 -11.75
N TRP A 309 43.08 -0.71 -12.29
CA TRP A 309 43.35 -0.38 -13.70
C TRP A 309 44.84 -0.20 -13.99
N ASN A 310 45.66 0.26 -13.03
CA ASN A 310 47.12 0.32 -13.18
C ASN A 310 47.76 -1.08 -13.20
N LYS A 311 47.28 -2.03 -12.39
CA LYS A 311 47.73 -3.44 -12.46
C LYS A 311 47.36 -4.07 -13.80
N VAL A 312 46.12 -3.86 -14.27
CA VAL A 312 45.69 -4.34 -15.59
C VAL A 312 46.50 -3.70 -16.71
N LYS A 313 46.78 -2.38 -16.65
CA LYS A 313 47.65 -1.69 -17.61
C LYS A 313 49.06 -2.27 -17.62
N ASN A 314 49.67 -2.49 -16.46
CA ASN A 314 51.02 -3.05 -16.37
C ASN A 314 51.11 -4.48 -16.89
N TYR A 315 50.08 -5.30 -16.65
CA TYR A 315 50.00 -6.66 -17.20
C TYR A 315 49.87 -6.68 -18.73
N LEU A 316 49.11 -5.73 -19.28
CA LEU A 316 48.93 -5.59 -20.74
C LEU A 316 50.14 -4.95 -21.43
N THR A 317 50.96 -4.16 -20.73
CA THR A 317 52.17 -3.55 -21.29
C THR A 317 53.41 -4.46 -21.21
N HIS A 318 53.46 -5.40 -20.27
CA HIS A 318 54.62 -6.30 -20.08
C HIS A 318 54.49 -7.65 -20.79
N ASN A 319 53.30 -8.02 -21.28
CA ASN A 319 53.08 -9.25 -22.06
C ASN A 319 52.99 -9.02 -23.59
N ASN A 320 53.37 -7.83 -24.07
CA ASN A 320 53.56 -7.54 -25.49
C ASN A 320 55.06 -7.34 -25.80
N LYS A 321 55.87 -8.34 -25.45
CA LYS A 321 57.20 -8.56 -26.05
C LYS A 321 57.41 -10.04 -26.32
#